data_AF-A0AAX4FKI8-F1
#
_entry.id   AF-A0AAX4FKI8-F1
#
_cell.length_a   1.000
_cell.length_b   1.000
_cell.length_c   1.000
_cell.angle_alpha   90.00
_cell.angle_beta   90.00
_cell.angle_gamma   90.00
#
_symmetry.space_group_name_H-M   'P 1'
#
loop_
_entity.id
_entity.type
_entity.pdbx_description
1 polymer ?
#
loop_
_entity_poly.entity_id
_entity_poly.type
_entity_poly.pdbx_seq_one_letter_code
_entity_poly.pdbx_strand_id
1 'polypeptide(L)' 'MIDGAKVEGFRRACEARHWLRQGYTDAAKVQELRLRIATQRGYAAADLLVEEMREQWRHRREWAKEQGA' A
#
# COMPACT_ATOMS: atom_id res chain seq x y z
N MET A 1 8.15 -24.36 3.95
CA MET A 1 8.57 -23.32 2.99
C MET A 1 7.57 -22.18 3.14
N ILE A 2 7.94 -21.11 3.85
CA ILE A 2 7.07 -19.91 3.86
C ILE A 2 7.25 -19.29 2.49
N ASP A 3 6.18 -19.34 1.70
CA ASP A 3 6.11 -18.77 0.37
C ASP A 3 6.64 -17.31 0.40
N GLY A 4 7.80 -17.09 -0.22
CA GLY A 4 8.48 -15.79 -0.22
C GLY A 4 7.58 -14.67 -0.77
N ALA A 5 6.73 -15.01 -1.73
CA ALA A 5 5.79 -14.06 -2.31
C ALA A 5 4.67 -13.66 -1.32
N LYS A 6 4.21 -14.58 -0.45
CA LYS A 6 3.20 -14.31 0.57
C LYS A 6 3.70 -13.37 1.67
N VAL A 7 4.97 -13.50 2.09
CA VAL A 7 5.56 -12.57 3.07
C VAL A 7 5.78 -11.17 2.47
N GLU A 8 6.18 -11.09 1.20
CA GLU A 8 6.33 -9.83 0.48
C GLU A 8 4.99 -9.14 0.20
N GLY A 9 3.93 -9.92 -0.05
CA GLY A 9 2.55 -9.43 -0.15
C GLY A 9 2.04 -8.88 1.19
N PHE A 10 2.26 -9.60 2.29
CA PHE A 10 1.86 -9.13 3.62
C PHE A 10 2.58 -7.84 4.03
N ARG A 11 3.89 -7.73 3.74
CA ARG A 11 4.66 -6.50 3.97
C ARG A 11 4.10 -5.33 3.16
N ARG A 12 3.77 -5.53 1.87
CA ARG A 12 3.15 -4.51 1.01
C ARG A 12 1.80 -4.05 1.53
N ALA A 13 0.92 -4.96 1.95
CA ALA A 13 -0.38 -4.60 2.50
C ALA A 13 -0.25 -3.76 3.79
N CYS A 14 0.70 -4.09 4.66
CA CYS A 14 0.99 -3.32 5.86
C CYS A 14 1.55 -1.92 5.54
N GLU A 15 2.49 -1.85 4.60
CA GLU A 15 3.09 -0.61 4.11
C GLU A 15 2.03 0.28 3.43
N ALA A 16 1.16 -0.30 2.61
CA ALA A 16 0.03 0.38 1.96
C ALA A 16 -0.92 1.02 2.98
N ARG A 17 -1.34 0.26 4.00
CA ARG A 17 -2.19 0.78 5.09
C ARG A 17 -1.49 1.90 5.87
N HIS A 18 -0.19 1.76 6.13
CA HIS A 18 0.59 2.80 6.80
C HIS A 18 0.55 4.12 6.00
N TRP A 19 0.83 4.06 4.69
CA TRP A 19 0.79 5.25 3.83
C TRP A 19 -0.60 5.87 3.72
N LEU A 20 -1.65 5.06 3.57
CA LEU A 20 -3.03 5.56 3.59
C LEU A 20 -3.37 6.27 4.91
N ARG A 21 -2.88 5.75 6.04
CA ARG A 21 -3.08 6.33 7.37
C ARG A 21 -2.30 7.64 7.57
N GLN A 22 -1.14 7.77 6.91
CA GLN A 22 -0.36 9.02 6.85
C GLN A 22 -0.97 10.09 5.92
N GLY A 23 -2.07 9.78 5.23
CA GLY A 23 -2.75 10.73 4.33
C GLY A 23 -2.25 10.72 2.89
N TYR A 24 -1.55 9.66 2.47
CA TYR A 24 -1.22 9.42 1.05
C TYR A 24 -2.42 8.82 0.32
N THR A 25 -3.48 9.62 0.25
CA THR A 25 -4.78 9.21 -0.32
C THR A 25 -5.12 9.98 -1.60
N ASP A 26 -4.39 11.07 -1.85
CA ASP A 26 -4.53 11.90 -3.04
C ASP A 26 -3.64 11.37 -4.18
N ALA A 27 -4.12 11.47 -5.42
CA ALA A 27 -3.39 10.96 -6.59
C ALA A 27 -1.98 11.58 -6.73
N ALA A 28 -1.81 12.87 -6.41
CA ALA A 28 -0.50 13.51 -6.47
C ALA A 28 0.45 12.97 -5.39
N LYS A 29 -0.05 12.77 -4.17
CA LYS A 29 0.75 12.19 -3.07
C LYS A 29 1.11 10.73 -3.33
N VAL A 30 0.19 9.95 -3.89
CA VAL A 30 0.44 8.55 -4.28
C VAL A 30 1.47 8.48 -5.40
N GLN A 31 1.40 9.39 -6.38
CA GLN A 31 2.39 9.48 -7.45
C GLN A 31 3.78 9.87 -6.93
N GLU A 32 3.87 10.80 -5.97
CA GLU A 32 5.14 11.13 -5.30
C GLU A 32 5.70 9.91 -4.56
N LEU A 33 4.87 9.22 -3.80
CA LEU A 33 5.26 8.01 -3.07
C LEU A 33 5.76 6.91 -4.01
N ARG A 34 5.06 6.71 -5.14
CA ARG A 34 5.45 5.77 -6.20
C ARG A 34 6.86 6.08 -6.70
N LEU A 35 7.15 7.35 -7.01
CA LEU A 35 8.49 7.75 -7.47
C LEU A 35 9.55 7.53 -6.40
N ARG A 36 9.27 7.87 -5.13
CA ARG A 36 10.20 7.65 -4.01
C ARG A 36 10.52 6.17 -3.80
N ILE A 37 9.55 5.29 -4.01
CA ILE A 37 9.74 3.84 -3.88
C ILE A 37 10.39 3.27 -5.15
N ALA A 38 10.07 3.80 -6.32
CA ALA A 38 10.71 3.40 -7.58
C ALA A 38 12.22 3.68 -7.55
N THR A 39 12.64 4.79 -6.96
CA THR A 39 14.07 5.10 -6.77
C THR A 39 14.77 4.12 -5.84
N GLN A 40 14.08 3.52 -4.87
CA GLN A 40 14.68 2.61 -3.87
C GLN A 40 14.59 1.13 -4.27
N ARG A 41 13.47 0.71 -4.84
CA ARG A 41 13.12 -0.71 -5.08
C ARG A 41 12.74 -1.01 -6.53
N GLY A 42 12.73 0.00 -7.41
CA GLY A 42 12.35 -0.12 -8.81
C GLY A 42 10.85 0.13 -9.07
N TYR A 43 10.53 0.50 -10.32
CA TYR A 43 9.17 0.83 -10.73
C TYR A 43 8.19 -0.33 -10.55
N ALA A 44 8.60 -1.58 -10.78
CA ALA A 44 7.73 -2.75 -10.62
C ALA A 44 7.25 -2.92 -9.16
N ALA A 45 8.16 -2.77 -8.19
CA ALA A 45 7.81 -2.85 -6.77
C ALA A 45 6.92 -1.67 -6.32
N ALA A 46 7.17 -0.48 -6.87
CA ALA A 46 6.38 0.71 -6.59
C ALA A 46 4.95 0.59 -7.14
N ASP A 47 4.80 0.09 -8.37
CA ASP A 47 3.49 -0.12 -9.00
C ASP A 47 2.64 -1.10 -8.19
N LEU A 48 3.23 -2.24 -7.84
CA LEU A 48 2.60 -3.26 -7.00
C LEU A 48 2.15 -2.72 -5.63
N LEU A 49 2.88 -1.79 -5.03
CA LEU A 49 2.45 -1.15 -3.78
C LEU A 49 1.31 -0.17 -4.00
N VAL A 50 1.33 0.59 -5.10
CA VAL A 50 0.26 1.54 -5.44
C VAL A 50 -1.05 0.81 -5.74
N GLU A 51 -0.99 -0.32 -6.43
CA GLU A 51 -2.13 -1.20 -6.66
C GLU A 51 -2.73 -1.69 -5.33
N GLU A 52 -1.88 -2.23 -4.45
CA GLU A 52 -2.29 -2.67 -3.11
C GLU A 52 -2.87 -1.50 -2.29
N MET A 53 -2.26 -0.30 -2.32
CA MET A 53 -2.81 0.90 -1.68
C MET A 53 -4.21 1.24 -2.21
N ARG A 54 -4.44 1.08 -3.50
CA ARG A 54 -5.73 1.36 -4.12
C ARG A 54 -6.77 0.33 -3.70
N GLU A 55 -6.41 -0.94 -3.60
CA GLU A 55 -7.28 -2.00 -3.09
C GLU A 55 -7.63 -1.76 -1.62
N GLN A 56 -6.62 -1.55 -0.76
CA GLN A 56 -6.84 -1.22 0.65
C GLN A 56 -7.69 0.05 0.80
N TRP A 57 -7.55 1.05 -0.07
CA TRP A 57 -8.40 2.24 -0.06
C TRP A 57 -9.86 1.95 -0.43
N ARG A 58 -10.12 1.08 -1.42
CA ARG A 58 -11.50 0.66 -1.74
C ARG A 58 -12.15 -0.09 -0.59
N HIS A 59 -11.40 -0.98 0.04
CA HIS A 59 -11.83 -1.73 1.21
C HIS A 59 -11.79 -0.90 2.50
N ARG A 60 -11.41 0.39 2.45
CA ARG A 60 -11.33 1.29 3.63
C ARG A 60 -12.60 1.30 4.46
N ARG A 61 -13.77 1.21 3.84
CA ARG A 61 -15.04 1.16 4.59
C ARG A 61 -15.17 -0.09 5.44
N GLU A 62 -14.54 -1.19 5.08
CA GLU A 62 -14.60 -2.47 5.80
C GLU A 62 -13.64 -2.45 7.00
N TRP A 63 -12.35 -2.13 6.79
CA TRP A 63 -11.38 -2.08 7.91
C TRP A 63 -11.46 -0.82 8.77
N ALA A 64 -11.99 0.31 8.25
CA ALA A 64 -12.29 1.45 9.12
C ALA A 64 -13.48 1.16 10.04
N LYS A 65 -14.41 0.27 9.64
CA LYS A 65 -15.53 -0.15 10.46
C LYS A 65 -15.11 -1.15 11.53
N GLU A 66 -14.16 -2.05 11.24
CA GLU A 66 -13.60 -2.98 12.24
C GLU A 66 -12.80 -2.30 13.35
N GLN A 67 -12.35 -1.05 13.16
CA GLN A 67 -11.56 -0.30 14.14
C GLN A 67 -12.39 0.71 14.96
N GLY A 68 -13.72 0.70 14.78
CA GLY A 68 -14.65 1.64 15.42
C GLY A 68 -15.83 0.95 16.09
N ALA A 69 -15.56 -0.09 16.90
CA ALA A 69 -16.48 -0.69 17.87
C ALA A 69 -15.82 -0.72 19.25
#